data_AF-A6E7X3-F1
#
_entry.id   AF-A6E7X3-F1
#
_cell.length_a   1.000
_cell.length_b   1.000
_cell.length_c   1.000
_cell.angle_alpha   90.00
_cell.angle_beta   90.00
_cell.angle_gamma   90.00
#
_symmetry.space_group_name_H-M   'P 1'
#
loop_
_entity.id
_entity.type
_entity.pdbx_description
1 polymer ?
#
loop_
_entity_poly.entity_id
_entity_poly.type
_entity_poly.pdbx_seq_one_letter_code
_entity_poly.pdbx_strand_id
1 'polypeptide(L)'
;MDRKKKKQASTKSAANVEQQRKALKQRFLDRTINIIMRVGGEVLLNKFTPIFLEKLYEVRYPVLKAKSAPGANIPKPKIIQFNKLLLKLIEEVELELPNGNKIPLSWYLSEGMTLSACIGEFDISNGPRFEEIKEAFSFCSYDSEFHRYLQQILGELTTDACGFLSDYEDHIYNADVSMTPYFAKFNPDNDIIIYAHKPEVEDIEVTNGKRKVIRMGWLTPDFEWEHFAVKSSLLGFERKGLDIPLELYFTTHTLKRLQERINIVPGIMHRILLLIFMQPQIPHHWKRNYSLVEYRVSDQKVGYLVVKLHGTKLVVHTFLFLTNNDTPEGEKLGRLLGIVKEDKKYMEIDTLPDFNSYHFEKNEKLNQLFKDAGCGPLLKLGHLKEFATKETADKDSESIERYLDAAVNFRERYYSDTTNFS
;
A
#
# COMPACT_ATOMS: atom_id res chain seq x y z
N MET A 1 -8.34 24.92 49.24
CA MET A 1 -8.08 25.73 48.04
C MET A 1 -8.30 24.99 46.71
N ASP A 2 -8.73 23.72 46.68
CA ASP A 2 -8.85 22.92 45.43
C ASP A 2 -10.11 23.14 44.58
N ARG A 3 -11.24 23.58 45.16
CA ARG A 3 -12.50 23.71 44.40
C ARG A 3 -12.48 24.85 43.37
N LYS A 4 -11.76 25.96 43.63
CA LYS A 4 -11.67 27.09 42.68
C LYS A 4 -10.80 26.78 41.46
N LYS A 5 -9.67 26.07 41.62
CA LYS A 5 -8.82 25.63 40.51
C LYS A 5 -9.51 24.61 39.62
N LYS A 6 -10.25 23.65 40.19
CA LYS A 6 -11.00 22.64 39.43
C LYS A 6 -12.14 23.26 38.59
N LYS A 7 -12.84 24.27 39.13
CA LYS A 7 -13.91 25.01 38.43
C LYS A 7 -13.36 25.88 37.30
N GLN A 8 -12.22 26.56 37.49
CA GLN A 8 -11.56 27.32 36.42
C GLN A 8 -11.02 26.42 35.29
N ALA A 9 -10.47 25.24 35.62
CA ALA A 9 -10.02 24.27 34.62
C ALA A 9 -11.20 23.70 33.80
N SER A 10 -12.34 23.39 34.43
CA SER A 10 -13.53 22.93 33.71
C SER A 10 -14.16 24.02 32.84
N THR A 11 -14.15 25.29 33.26
CA THR A 11 -14.69 26.40 32.46
C THR A 11 -13.79 26.72 31.26
N LYS A 12 -12.46 26.67 31.42
CA LYS A 12 -11.52 26.78 30.29
C LYS A 12 -11.67 25.62 29.30
N SER A 13 -11.91 24.41 29.80
CA SER A 13 -12.18 23.23 28.97
C SER A 13 -13.50 23.36 28.20
N ALA A 14 -14.58 23.84 28.84
CA ALA A 14 -15.88 24.04 28.20
C ALA A 14 -15.84 25.16 27.13
N ALA A 15 -15.20 26.29 27.42
CA ALA A 15 -15.03 27.38 26.46
C ALA A 15 -14.24 26.93 25.22
N ASN A 16 -13.21 26.10 25.41
CA ASN A 16 -12.43 25.53 24.31
C ASN A 16 -13.28 24.56 23.45
N VAL A 17 -14.11 23.72 24.08
CA VAL A 17 -15.04 22.82 23.35
C VAL A 17 -16.08 23.60 22.55
N GLU A 18 -16.63 24.68 23.12
CA GLU A 18 -17.60 25.53 22.40
C GLU A 18 -16.94 26.26 21.23
N GLN A 19 -15.72 26.78 21.41
CA GLN A 19 -14.95 27.41 20.33
C GLN A 19 -14.64 26.43 19.21
N GLN A 20 -14.23 25.20 19.54
CA GLN A 20 -14.01 24.12 18.57
C GLN A 20 -15.31 23.78 17.82
N ARG A 21 -16.44 23.69 18.52
CA ARG A 21 -17.74 23.43 17.90
C ARG A 21 -18.15 24.55 16.92
N LYS A 22 -17.95 25.82 17.29
CA LYS A 22 -18.19 26.97 16.42
C LYS A 22 -17.30 26.93 15.18
N ALA A 23 -16.00 26.66 15.34
CA ALA A 23 -15.06 26.53 14.24
C ALA A 23 -15.44 25.38 13.28
N LEU A 24 -15.85 24.22 13.82
CA LEU A 24 -16.31 23.10 13.03
C LEU A 24 -17.60 23.41 12.26
N LYS A 25 -18.57 24.08 12.91
CA LYS A 25 -19.80 24.52 12.24
C LYS A 25 -19.49 25.50 11.11
N GLN A 26 -18.65 26.49 11.35
CA GLN A 26 -18.27 27.46 10.33
C GLN A 26 -17.61 26.78 9.14
N ARG A 27 -16.60 25.92 9.39
CA ARG A 27 -15.90 25.18 8.33
C ARG A 27 -16.85 24.31 7.49
N PHE A 28 -17.80 23.63 8.13
CA PHE A 28 -18.81 22.83 7.45
C PHE A 28 -19.66 23.70 6.52
N LEU A 29 -20.21 24.81 7.04
CA LEU A 29 -21.05 25.72 6.27
C LEU A 29 -20.28 26.37 5.11
N ASP A 30 -19.04 26.82 5.34
CA ASP A 30 -18.20 27.40 4.30
C ASP A 30 -17.99 26.42 3.15
N ARG A 31 -17.71 25.15 3.47
CA ARG A 31 -17.52 24.09 2.48
C ARG A 31 -18.82 23.75 1.74
N THR A 32 -19.95 23.67 2.44
CA THR A 32 -21.25 23.48 1.80
C THR A 32 -21.56 24.60 0.80
N ILE A 33 -21.34 25.86 1.20
CA ILE A 33 -21.53 27.02 0.32
C ILE A 33 -20.60 26.92 -0.89
N ASN A 34 -19.34 26.57 -0.69
CA ASN A 34 -18.39 26.37 -1.79
C ASN A 34 -18.85 25.27 -2.74
N ILE A 35 -19.38 24.14 -2.26
CA ILE A 35 -19.93 23.08 -3.12
C ILE A 35 -21.09 23.63 -3.97
N ILE A 36 -22.04 24.33 -3.36
CA ILE A 36 -23.19 24.93 -4.09
C ILE A 36 -22.70 25.91 -5.17
N MET A 37 -21.74 26.77 -4.82
CA MET A 37 -21.12 27.72 -5.75
C MET A 37 -20.42 27.01 -6.92
N ARG A 38 -19.77 25.86 -6.67
CA ARG A 38 -19.13 25.06 -7.72
C ARG A 38 -20.12 24.30 -8.60
N VAL A 39 -21.34 24.03 -8.12
CA VAL A 39 -22.39 23.38 -8.93
C VAL A 39 -23.11 24.38 -9.83
N GLY A 40 -23.54 25.52 -9.30
CA GLY A 40 -24.39 26.47 -10.06
C GLY A 40 -24.17 27.95 -9.75
N GLY A 41 -23.03 28.30 -9.15
CA GLY A 41 -22.66 29.68 -8.84
C GLY A 41 -23.62 30.38 -7.86
N GLU A 42 -23.55 31.71 -7.87
CA GLU A 42 -24.33 32.56 -6.97
C GLU A 42 -25.84 32.45 -7.22
N VAL A 43 -26.22 32.21 -8.49
CA VAL A 43 -27.63 32.01 -8.89
C VAL A 43 -28.25 30.83 -8.16
N LEU A 44 -27.53 29.71 -8.05
CA LEU A 44 -27.99 28.54 -7.33
C LEU A 44 -27.93 28.76 -5.80
N LEU A 45 -26.88 29.41 -5.29
CA LEU A 45 -26.75 29.71 -3.86
C LEU A 45 -27.93 30.53 -3.32
N ASN A 46 -28.36 31.55 -4.08
CA ASN A 46 -29.47 32.43 -3.69
C ASN A 46 -30.83 31.71 -3.59
N LYS A 47 -30.93 30.46 -4.09
CA LYS A 47 -32.13 29.62 -3.93
C LYS A 47 -32.18 28.93 -2.57
N PHE A 48 -31.06 28.83 -1.85
CA PHE A 48 -31.01 28.24 -0.51
C PHE A 48 -31.29 29.29 0.56
N THR A 49 -32.20 28.98 1.49
CA THR A 49 -32.47 29.88 2.62
C THR A 49 -31.36 29.76 3.67
N PRO A 50 -31.02 30.85 4.40
CA PRO A 50 -30.07 30.77 5.51
C PRO A 50 -30.45 29.71 6.55
N ILE A 51 -31.75 29.59 6.86
CA ILE A 51 -32.28 28.60 7.81
C ILE A 51 -31.99 27.17 7.34
N PHE A 52 -32.12 26.90 6.03
CA PHE A 52 -31.78 25.59 5.49
C PHE A 52 -30.30 25.29 5.68
N LEU A 53 -29.42 26.22 5.31
CA LEU A 53 -27.97 26.05 5.46
C LEU A 53 -27.58 25.81 6.92
N GLU A 54 -28.16 26.56 7.86
CA GLU A 54 -27.90 26.36 9.29
C GLU A 54 -28.32 24.98 9.79
N LYS A 55 -29.46 24.46 9.30
CA LYS A 55 -29.99 23.13 9.67
C LYS A 55 -29.17 21.98 9.10
N LEU A 56 -28.48 22.16 7.97
CA LEU A 56 -27.61 21.10 7.41
C LEU A 56 -26.57 20.61 8.42
N TYR A 57 -26.02 21.50 9.25
CA TYR A 57 -25.05 21.10 10.27
C TYR A 57 -25.66 20.18 11.34
N GLU A 58 -26.95 20.31 11.64
CA GLU A 58 -27.62 19.51 12.67
C GLU A 58 -27.88 18.07 12.19
N VAL A 59 -28.12 17.90 10.89
CA VAL A 59 -28.39 16.60 10.24
C VAL A 59 -27.18 16.03 9.50
N ARG A 60 -26.00 16.64 9.70
CA ARG A 60 -24.79 16.23 8.97
C ARG A 60 -24.39 14.80 9.26
N TYR A 61 -23.89 14.12 8.23
CA TYR A 61 -23.21 12.86 8.44
C TYR A 61 -21.97 13.06 9.33
N PRO A 62 -21.68 12.11 10.23
CA PRO A 62 -20.38 12.06 10.91
C PRO A 62 -19.24 12.02 9.91
N VAL A 63 -18.05 12.44 10.32
CA VAL A 63 -16.83 12.23 9.53
C VAL A 63 -16.65 10.73 9.31
N LEU A 64 -16.43 10.33 8.05
CA LEU A 64 -16.15 8.95 7.68
C LEU A 64 -14.99 8.43 8.51
N LYS A 65 -15.23 7.32 9.21
CA LYS A 65 -14.23 6.68 10.06
C LYS A 65 -14.40 5.18 10.02
N ALA A 66 -13.33 4.48 10.35
CA ALA A 66 -13.33 3.05 10.47
C ALA A 66 -13.42 2.58 11.92
N LYS A 67 -14.13 1.47 12.11
CA LYS A 67 -14.28 0.73 13.37
C LYS A 67 -13.91 -0.73 13.16
N SER A 68 -13.55 -1.42 14.24
CA SER A 68 -13.37 -2.87 14.22
C SER A 68 -14.72 -3.56 14.09
N ALA A 69 -14.78 -4.63 13.30
CA ALA A 69 -15.95 -5.51 13.26
C ALA A 69 -16.26 -6.09 14.65
N PRO A 70 -17.55 -6.34 14.97
CA PRO A 70 -17.93 -7.03 16.19
C PRO A 70 -17.19 -8.37 16.33
N GLY A 71 -16.55 -8.59 17.48
CA GLY A 71 -15.78 -9.81 17.74
C GLY A 71 -14.40 -9.88 17.08
N ALA A 72 -14.06 -8.97 16.16
CA ALA A 72 -12.71 -8.91 15.61
C ALA A 72 -11.72 -8.36 16.66
N ASN A 73 -10.60 -9.07 16.86
CA ASN A 73 -9.57 -8.66 17.81
C ASN A 73 -8.53 -7.76 17.14
N ILE A 74 -8.96 -6.56 16.68
CA ILE A 74 -8.07 -5.60 16.04
C ILE A 74 -7.54 -4.59 17.07
N PRO A 75 -6.21 -4.47 17.25
CA PRO A 75 -5.65 -3.48 18.16
C PRO A 75 -6.07 -2.05 17.80
N LYS A 76 -6.47 -1.26 18.80
CA LYS A 76 -6.84 0.17 18.61
C LYS A 76 -5.79 0.99 17.83
N PRO A 77 -4.46 0.82 18.04
CA PRO A 77 -3.46 1.51 17.23
C PRO A 77 -3.56 1.23 15.74
N LYS A 78 -3.95 0.01 15.33
CA LYS A 78 -4.14 -0.36 13.91
C LYS A 78 -5.35 0.34 13.31
N ILE A 79 -6.46 0.45 14.05
CA ILE A 79 -7.63 1.23 13.61
C ILE A 79 -7.28 2.73 13.46
N ILE A 80 -6.47 3.28 14.37
CA ILE A 80 -5.99 4.67 14.25
C ILE A 80 -5.09 4.82 13.02
N GLN A 81 -4.20 3.87 12.77
CA GLN A 81 -3.33 3.86 11.61
C GLN A 81 -4.13 3.81 10.31
N PHE A 82 -5.16 2.96 10.25
CA PHE A 82 -6.08 2.87 9.10
C PHE A 82 -6.76 4.22 8.84
N ASN A 83 -7.39 4.81 9.86
CA ASN A 83 -8.09 6.09 9.70
C ASN A 83 -7.15 7.21 9.22
N LYS A 84 -5.92 7.26 9.73
CA LYS A 84 -4.92 8.23 9.27
C LYS A 84 -4.52 8.02 7.82
N LEU A 85 -4.29 6.77 7.42
CA LEU A 85 -3.92 6.42 6.06
C LEU A 85 -5.06 6.71 5.08
N LEU A 86 -6.27 6.25 5.39
CA LEU A 86 -7.45 6.49 4.58
C LEU A 86 -7.71 7.99 4.40
N LEU A 87 -7.59 8.77 5.48
CA LEU A 87 -7.74 10.23 5.39
C LEU A 87 -6.72 10.84 4.44
N LYS A 88 -5.44 10.45 4.53
CA LYS A 88 -4.39 10.93 3.61
C LYS A 88 -4.73 10.60 2.16
N LEU A 89 -5.15 9.35 1.89
CA LEU A 89 -5.55 8.92 0.55
C LEU A 89 -6.75 9.71 0.01
N ILE A 90 -7.76 9.97 0.86
CA ILE A 90 -8.94 10.77 0.51
C ILE A 90 -8.56 12.23 0.22
N GLU A 91 -7.59 12.79 0.95
CA GLU A 91 -7.13 14.18 0.78
C GLU A 91 -6.37 14.40 -0.54
N GLU A 92 -5.82 13.33 -1.15
CA GLU A 92 -5.12 13.37 -2.44
C GLU A 92 -6.07 13.30 -3.64
N VAL A 93 -7.38 13.09 -3.43
CA VAL A 93 -8.38 12.95 -4.50
C VAL A 93 -9.28 14.18 -4.64
N GLU A 94 -9.37 14.67 -5.88
CA GLU A 94 -10.37 15.66 -6.30
C GLU A 94 -11.46 15.00 -7.17
N LEU A 95 -12.71 15.39 -6.95
CA LEU A 95 -13.85 14.99 -7.73
C LEU A 95 -14.17 16.05 -8.77
N GLU A 96 -14.32 15.63 -10.02
CA GLU A 96 -14.83 16.47 -11.10
C GLU A 96 -16.37 16.40 -11.14
N LEU A 97 -17.00 17.55 -10.99
CA LEU A 97 -18.44 17.74 -11.11
C LEU A 97 -18.85 17.73 -12.59
N PRO A 98 -20.14 17.47 -12.93
CA PRO A 98 -20.59 17.43 -14.33
C PRO A 98 -20.32 18.69 -15.16
N ASN A 99 -20.14 19.84 -14.50
CA ASN A 99 -19.81 21.11 -15.14
C ASN A 99 -18.29 21.36 -15.26
N GLY A 100 -17.45 20.36 -14.98
CA GLY A 100 -15.98 20.44 -15.02
C GLY A 100 -15.32 21.08 -13.80
N ASN A 101 -16.09 21.60 -12.84
CA ASN A 101 -15.52 22.13 -11.59
C ASN A 101 -15.04 21.00 -10.68
N LYS A 102 -13.98 21.25 -9.91
CA LYS A 102 -13.42 20.26 -8.99
C LYS A 102 -13.69 20.60 -7.52
N ILE A 103 -13.89 19.57 -6.71
CA ILE A 103 -14.00 19.64 -5.25
C ILE A 103 -13.19 18.52 -4.58
N PRO A 104 -12.59 18.72 -3.40
CA PRO A 104 -11.93 17.64 -2.69
C PRO A 104 -12.91 16.52 -2.30
N LEU A 105 -12.51 15.26 -2.48
CA LEU A 105 -13.33 14.09 -2.09
C LEU A 105 -13.73 14.18 -0.61
N SER A 106 -12.79 14.58 0.27
CA SER A 106 -13.05 14.77 1.70
C SER A 106 -14.21 15.72 2.01
N TRP A 107 -14.48 16.72 1.17
CA TRP A 107 -15.60 17.65 1.36
C TRP A 107 -16.91 17.02 0.89
N TYR A 108 -16.86 16.24 -0.19
CA TYR A 108 -18.04 15.58 -0.68
C TYR A 108 -18.54 14.49 0.29
N LEU A 109 -17.62 13.66 0.82
CA LEU A 109 -17.91 12.56 1.77
C LEU A 109 -18.53 13.01 3.12
N SER A 110 -18.69 14.31 3.35
CA SER A 110 -19.32 14.85 4.56
C SER A 110 -20.35 15.91 4.18
N GLU A 111 -19.91 17.05 3.68
CA GLU A 111 -20.74 18.19 3.34
C GLU A 111 -21.59 17.94 2.09
N GLY A 112 -20.97 17.41 1.02
CA GLY A 112 -21.65 17.13 -0.25
C GLY A 112 -22.76 16.08 -0.10
N MET A 113 -22.50 15.01 0.65
CA MET A 113 -23.48 13.96 0.95
C MET A 113 -24.62 14.47 1.81
N THR A 114 -24.32 15.24 2.86
CA THR A 114 -25.37 15.83 3.71
C THR A 114 -26.28 16.72 2.87
N LEU A 115 -25.69 17.57 2.02
CA LEU A 115 -26.42 18.45 1.13
C LEU A 115 -27.28 17.65 0.14
N SER A 116 -26.69 16.65 -0.53
CA SER A 116 -27.40 15.82 -1.50
C SER A 116 -28.55 15.03 -0.88
N ALA A 117 -28.36 14.45 0.30
CA ALA A 117 -29.42 13.73 1.00
C ALA A 117 -30.58 14.66 1.34
N CYS A 118 -30.29 15.86 1.86
CA CYS A 118 -31.33 16.84 2.19
C CYS A 118 -32.06 17.38 0.95
N ILE A 119 -31.36 17.59 -0.16
CA ILE A 119 -31.98 18.00 -1.44
C ILE A 119 -32.87 16.88 -1.99
N GLY A 120 -32.48 15.62 -1.84
CA GLY A 120 -33.30 14.47 -2.23
C GLY A 120 -34.70 14.48 -1.62
N GLU A 121 -34.81 14.95 -0.38
CA GLU A 121 -36.06 15.07 0.39
C GLU A 121 -36.91 16.30 0.03
N PHE A 122 -36.47 17.19 -0.87
CA PHE A 122 -37.29 18.35 -1.26
C PHE A 122 -38.57 17.92 -1.98
N ASP A 123 -39.71 18.37 -1.48
CA ASP A 123 -40.98 18.22 -2.20
C ASP A 123 -41.11 19.35 -3.24
N ILE A 124 -41.02 18.95 -4.52
CA ILE A 124 -41.07 19.86 -5.68
C ILE A 124 -42.41 20.58 -5.82
N SER A 125 -43.48 20.07 -5.19
CA SER A 125 -44.77 20.76 -5.18
C SER A 125 -44.74 22.09 -4.42
N ASN A 126 -43.70 22.32 -3.60
CA ASN A 126 -43.48 23.57 -2.87
C ASN A 126 -42.89 24.70 -3.72
N GLY A 127 -42.73 24.51 -5.04
CA GLY A 127 -42.46 25.56 -6.01
C GLY A 127 -41.22 25.34 -6.88
N PRO A 128 -41.11 26.10 -7.99
CA PRO A 128 -40.10 25.89 -9.05
C PRO A 128 -38.65 25.97 -8.54
N ARG A 129 -38.42 26.77 -7.48
CA ARG A 129 -37.10 26.87 -6.84
C ARG A 129 -36.55 25.51 -6.39
N PHE A 130 -37.40 24.63 -5.85
CA PHE A 130 -36.97 23.32 -5.35
C PHE A 130 -36.68 22.34 -6.48
N GLU A 131 -37.44 22.43 -7.57
CA GLU A 131 -37.21 21.67 -8.80
C GLU A 131 -35.85 22.03 -9.42
N GLU A 132 -35.56 23.32 -9.58
CA GLU A 132 -34.28 23.79 -10.12
C GLU A 132 -33.08 23.34 -9.25
N ILE A 133 -33.21 23.34 -7.91
CA ILE A 133 -32.16 22.82 -7.03
C ILE A 133 -31.98 21.31 -7.23
N LYS A 134 -33.09 20.55 -7.28
CA LYS A 134 -33.04 19.11 -7.50
C LYS A 134 -32.43 18.74 -8.85
N GLU A 135 -32.75 19.49 -9.90
CA GLU A 135 -32.17 19.32 -11.23
C GLU A 135 -30.65 19.56 -11.20
N ALA A 136 -30.21 20.67 -10.59
CA ALA A 136 -28.78 20.99 -10.46
C ALA A 136 -27.96 19.93 -9.71
N PHE A 137 -28.58 19.21 -8.76
CA PHE A 137 -27.95 18.13 -7.98
C PHE A 137 -28.39 16.72 -8.41
N SER A 138 -29.08 16.58 -9.54
CA SER A 138 -29.58 15.28 -10.03
C SER A 138 -28.46 14.26 -10.27
N PHE A 139 -27.26 14.75 -10.59
CA PHE A 139 -26.05 13.94 -10.71
C PHE A 139 -25.64 13.27 -9.40
N CYS A 140 -26.13 13.69 -8.22
CA CYS A 140 -25.85 13.03 -6.95
C CYS A 140 -26.82 11.87 -6.65
N SER A 141 -27.81 11.61 -7.50
CA SER A 141 -28.74 10.49 -7.32
C SER A 141 -28.00 9.15 -7.26
N TYR A 142 -28.52 8.19 -6.49
CA TYR A 142 -27.89 6.88 -6.29
C TYR A 142 -27.69 6.09 -7.59
N ASP A 143 -28.53 6.34 -8.60
CA ASP A 143 -28.47 5.67 -9.90
C ASP A 143 -27.59 6.43 -10.92
N SER A 144 -26.96 7.54 -10.51
CA SER A 144 -26.10 8.32 -11.39
C SER A 144 -24.72 7.68 -11.61
N GLU A 145 -24.07 8.06 -12.70
CA GLU A 145 -22.67 7.70 -12.95
C GLU A 145 -21.73 8.30 -11.92
N PHE A 146 -21.98 9.54 -11.48
CA PHE A 146 -21.17 10.21 -10.48
C PHE A 146 -21.23 9.49 -9.12
N HIS A 147 -22.40 8.99 -8.72
CA HIS A 147 -22.54 8.21 -7.49
C HIS A 147 -21.82 6.86 -7.56
N ARG A 148 -21.94 6.14 -8.70
CA ARG A 148 -21.17 4.90 -8.93
C ARG A 148 -19.66 5.14 -8.90
N TYR A 149 -19.20 6.25 -9.50
CA TYR A 149 -17.80 6.65 -9.47
C TYR A 149 -17.31 6.90 -8.03
N LEU A 150 -18.12 7.54 -7.19
CA LEU A 150 -17.80 7.74 -5.77
C LEU A 150 -17.70 6.43 -5.00
N GLN A 151 -18.65 5.51 -5.21
CA GLN A 151 -18.61 4.18 -4.60
C GLN A 151 -17.34 3.44 -5.00
N GLN A 152 -16.96 3.49 -6.27
CA GLN A 152 -15.74 2.88 -6.79
C GLN A 152 -14.49 3.46 -6.11
N ILE A 153 -14.32 4.78 -6.13
CA ILE A 153 -13.16 5.43 -5.48
C ILE A 153 -13.09 5.06 -4.01
N LEU A 154 -14.20 5.16 -3.27
CA LEU A 154 -14.19 4.86 -1.84
C LEU A 154 -13.83 3.39 -1.58
N GLY A 155 -14.32 2.47 -2.41
CA GLY A 155 -13.95 1.05 -2.36
C GLY A 155 -12.45 0.84 -2.63
N GLU A 156 -11.90 1.49 -3.66
CA GLU A 156 -10.47 1.45 -4.01
C GLU A 156 -9.59 1.98 -2.88
N LEU A 157 -9.87 3.19 -2.37
CA LEU A 157 -9.08 3.80 -1.29
C LEU A 157 -9.13 2.97 0.01
N THR A 158 -10.30 2.39 0.31
CA THR A 158 -10.49 1.52 1.47
C THR A 158 -9.73 0.19 1.31
N THR A 159 -9.77 -0.39 0.11
CA THR A 159 -9.03 -1.61 -0.24
C THR A 159 -7.52 -1.37 -0.16
N ASP A 160 -7.05 -0.24 -0.68
CA ASP A 160 -5.64 0.13 -0.61
C ASP A 160 -5.20 0.33 0.84
N ALA A 161 -5.97 1.06 1.66
CA ALA A 161 -5.67 1.23 3.08
C ALA A 161 -5.60 -0.12 3.82
N CYS A 162 -6.49 -1.08 3.52
CA CYS A 162 -6.41 -2.45 4.04
C CYS A 162 -5.14 -3.17 3.55
N GLY A 163 -4.84 -3.04 2.26
CA GLY A 163 -3.66 -3.58 1.62
C GLY A 163 -2.37 -3.10 2.29
N PHE A 164 -2.22 -1.80 2.54
CA PHE A 164 -1.06 -1.22 3.22
C PHE A 164 -0.88 -1.73 4.66
N LEU A 165 -1.97 -2.05 5.37
CA LEU A 165 -1.86 -2.52 6.76
C LEU A 165 -1.70 -4.04 6.89
N SER A 166 -1.96 -4.77 5.81
CA SER A 166 -1.93 -6.23 5.78
C SER A 166 -0.52 -6.79 5.86
N ASP A 167 -0.39 -7.95 6.48
CA ASP A 167 0.85 -8.68 6.64
C ASP A 167 0.56 -10.19 6.71
N TYR A 168 1.15 -10.99 5.82
CA TYR A 168 0.97 -12.44 5.84
C TYR A 168 1.50 -13.09 7.12
N GLU A 169 2.47 -12.47 7.80
CA GLU A 169 3.00 -13.00 9.06
C GLU A 169 2.12 -12.65 10.28
N ASP A 170 1.14 -11.76 10.12
CA ASP A 170 0.26 -11.30 11.19
C ASP A 170 -1.23 -11.42 10.80
N HIS A 171 -1.78 -10.42 10.10
CA HIS A 171 -3.17 -10.36 9.68
C HIS A 171 -3.31 -9.71 8.30
N ILE A 172 -4.21 -10.24 7.48
CA ILE A 172 -4.75 -9.54 6.31
C ILE A 172 -6.02 -8.82 6.72
N TYR A 173 -6.13 -7.55 6.36
CA TYR A 173 -7.29 -6.73 6.66
C TYR A 173 -8.20 -6.65 5.44
N ASN A 174 -9.50 -6.58 5.69
CA ASN A 174 -10.51 -6.26 4.70
C ASN A 174 -11.55 -5.33 5.34
N ALA A 175 -12.35 -4.63 4.55
CA ALA A 175 -13.26 -3.63 5.05
C ALA A 175 -14.61 -3.66 4.34
N ASP A 176 -15.66 -3.56 5.13
CA ASP A 176 -17.03 -3.45 4.67
C ASP A 176 -17.46 -1.99 4.69
N VAL A 177 -17.78 -1.50 3.49
CA VAL A 177 -18.27 -0.14 3.24
C VAL A 177 -19.79 -0.11 3.02
N SER A 178 -20.47 -1.26 3.04
CA SER A 178 -21.90 -1.37 2.72
C SER A 178 -22.79 -0.54 3.65
N MET A 179 -22.34 -0.35 4.90
CA MET A 179 -23.04 0.43 5.93
C MET A 179 -22.75 1.92 5.88
N THR A 180 -22.01 2.39 4.89
CA THR A 180 -21.85 3.84 4.69
C THR A 180 -23.04 4.40 3.89
N PRO A 181 -23.37 5.70 4.04
CA PRO A 181 -24.40 6.37 3.25
C PRO A 181 -24.25 6.20 1.73
N TYR A 182 -23.03 5.91 1.24
CA TYR A 182 -22.75 5.72 -0.18
C TYR A 182 -23.32 4.40 -0.70
N PHE A 183 -23.41 3.37 0.13
CA PHE A 183 -23.88 2.05 -0.28
C PHE A 183 -25.25 1.72 0.30
N ALA A 184 -25.58 2.25 1.48
CA ALA A 184 -26.88 2.11 2.12
C ALA A 184 -27.56 3.48 2.31
N LYS A 185 -28.69 3.69 1.63
CA LYS A 185 -29.53 4.88 1.83
C LYS A 185 -29.89 5.03 3.31
N PHE A 186 -29.78 6.25 3.83
CA PHE A 186 -30.20 6.63 5.19
C PHE A 186 -29.43 5.98 6.36
N ASN A 187 -28.22 5.46 6.13
CA ASN A 187 -27.40 4.99 7.24
C ASN A 187 -26.71 6.17 7.96
N PRO A 188 -27.03 6.48 9.23
CA PRO A 188 -26.50 7.67 9.90
C PRO A 188 -25.06 7.53 10.40
N ASP A 189 -24.52 6.31 10.47
CA ASP A 189 -23.27 6.05 11.20
C ASP A 189 -22.01 6.45 10.42
N ASN A 190 -22.07 6.44 9.07
CA ASN A 190 -20.95 6.73 8.16
C ASN A 190 -19.65 6.04 8.57
N ASP A 191 -19.76 4.75 8.93
CA ASP A 191 -18.66 3.94 9.43
C ASP A 191 -18.23 2.89 8.40
N ILE A 192 -16.93 2.67 8.30
CA ILE A 192 -16.32 1.53 7.62
C ILE A 192 -16.03 0.45 8.66
N ILE A 193 -16.40 -0.80 8.40
CA ILE A 193 -16.19 -1.90 9.33
C ILE A 193 -14.99 -2.73 8.89
N ILE A 194 -13.93 -2.75 9.69
CA ILE A 194 -12.68 -3.46 9.38
C ILE A 194 -12.70 -4.85 10.01
N TYR A 195 -12.35 -5.84 9.20
CA TYR A 195 -12.14 -7.23 9.58
C TYR A 195 -10.65 -7.57 9.53
N ALA A 196 -10.23 -8.49 10.39
CA ALA A 196 -8.86 -9.01 10.40
C ALA A 196 -8.91 -10.53 10.27
N HIS A 197 -8.15 -11.04 9.31
CA HIS A 197 -8.07 -12.45 8.99
C HIS A 197 -6.65 -12.91 9.18
N LYS A 198 -6.46 -13.95 9.99
CA LYS A 198 -5.15 -14.54 10.20
C LYS A 198 -4.89 -15.57 9.09
N PRO A 199 -3.81 -15.45 8.31
CA PRO A 199 -3.47 -16.45 7.30
C PRO A 199 -3.27 -17.83 7.92
N GLU A 200 -3.73 -18.86 7.23
CA GLU A 200 -3.51 -20.24 7.64
C GLU A 200 -2.03 -20.61 7.43
N VAL A 201 -1.42 -21.14 8.49
CA VAL A 201 -0.03 -21.61 8.47
C VAL A 201 -0.04 -23.13 8.59
N GLU A 202 0.46 -23.80 7.56
CA GLU A 202 0.60 -25.26 7.54
C GLU A 202 2.07 -25.69 7.51
N ASP A 203 2.34 -26.95 7.87
CA ASP A 203 3.65 -27.56 7.71
C ASP A 203 3.69 -28.41 6.42
N ILE A 204 4.64 -28.11 5.53
CA ILE A 204 4.93 -28.93 4.34
C ILE A 204 6.25 -29.66 4.54
N GLU A 205 6.30 -30.93 4.13
CA GLU A 205 7.56 -31.66 3.98
C GLU A 205 8.32 -31.16 2.75
N VAL A 206 9.53 -30.67 2.99
CA VAL A 206 10.50 -30.34 1.94
C VAL A 206 11.76 -31.21 2.13
N THR A 207 12.63 -31.23 1.12
CA THR A 207 13.86 -32.07 1.12
C THR A 207 14.70 -31.97 2.41
N ASN A 208 14.68 -30.82 3.09
CA ASN A 208 15.47 -30.54 4.29
C ASN A 208 14.61 -30.44 5.57
N GLY A 209 13.53 -31.22 5.64
CA GLY A 209 12.63 -31.31 6.80
C GLY A 209 11.31 -30.56 6.61
N LYS A 210 10.57 -30.34 7.70
CA LYS A 210 9.30 -29.61 7.66
C LYS A 210 9.54 -28.09 7.62
N ARG A 211 8.65 -27.38 6.94
CA ARG A 211 8.66 -25.91 6.86
C ARG A 211 7.24 -25.38 7.04
N LYS A 212 7.13 -24.34 7.88
CA LYS A 212 5.93 -23.52 7.99
C LYS A 212 5.74 -22.68 6.74
N VAL A 213 4.58 -22.84 6.12
CA VAL A 213 4.21 -22.16 4.90
C VAL A 213 2.83 -21.53 5.01
N ILE A 214 2.58 -20.57 4.14
CA ILE A 214 1.27 -19.95 3.92
C ILE A 214 0.90 -20.19 2.46
N ARG A 215 -0.32 -20.68 2.21
CA ARG A 215 -0.83 -20.88 0.85
C ARG A 215 -1.11 -19.53 0.21
N MET A 216 -0.68 -19.35 -1.04
CA MET A 216 -0.96 -18.14 -1.80
C MET A 216 -2.47 -17.92 -1.93
N GLY A 217 -2.92 -16.75 -1.51
CA GLY A 217 -4.30 -16.35 -1.60
C GLY A 217 -4.52 -14.96 -1.03
N TRP A 218 -5.67 -14.37 -1.33
CA TRP A 218 -6.06 -13.07 -0.80
C TRP A 218 -7.54 -13.08 -0.45
N LEU A 219 -7.98 -12.07 0.30
CA LEU A 219 -9.39 -11.92 0.61
C LEU A 219 -10.13 -11.30 -0.58
N THR A 220 -11.25 -11.90 -0.94
CA THR A 220 -12.22 -11.34 -1.88
C THR A 220 -13.06 -10.24 -1.21
N PRO A 221 -13.79 -9.42 -1.99
CA PRO A 221 -14.77 -8.48 -1.44
C PRO A 221 -15.82 -9.13 -0.53
N ASP A 222 -16.10 -10.42 -0.73
CA ASP A 222 -17.05 -11.21 0.07
C ASP A 222 -16.44 -11.79 1.36
N PHE A 223 -15.23 -11.35 1.74
CA PHE A 223 -14.49 -11.80 2.92
C PHE A 223 -14.09 -13.29 2.89
N GLU A 224 -14.08 -13.89 1.70
CA GLU A 224 -13.62 -15.26 1.49
C GLU A 224 -12.16 -15.29 1.09
N TRP A 225 -11.44 -16.33 1.52
CA TRP A 225 -10.06 -16.52 1.14
C TRP A 225 -9.98 -17.21 -0.23
N GLU A 226 -9.62 -16.47 -1.27
CA GLU A 226 -9.40 -17.01 -2.60
C GLU A 226 -7.96 -17.46 -2.75
N HIS A 227 -7.77 -18.74 -3.08
CA HIS A 227 -6.46 -19.32 -3.32
C HIS A 227 -6.13 -19.33 -4.80
N PHE A 228 -4.88 -18.99 -5.13
CA PHE A 228 -4.40 -18.96 -6.50
C PHE A 228 -3.45 -20.13 -6.78
N ALA A 229 -3.55 -20.68 -7.99
CA ALA A 229 -2.73 -21.79 -8.46
C ALA A 229 -1.91 -21.37 -9.69
N VAL A 230 -0.71 -21.95 -9.84
CA VAL A 230 0.25 -21.61 -10.89
C VAL A 230 0.57 -22.86 -11.69
N LYS A 231 0.49 -22.77 -13.03
CA LYS A 231 0.96 -23.85 -13.90
C LYS A 231 2.47 -24.01 -13.75
N SER A 232 2.92 -25.24 -13.53
CA SER A 232 4.34 -25.52 -13.28
C SER A 232 5.23 -25.19 -14.50
N SER A 233 4.68 -25.32 -15.72
CA SER A 233 5.37 -24.98 -16.97
C SER A 233 5.74 -23.49 -17.08
N LEU A 234 4.93 -22.58 -16.53
CA LEU A 234 5.21 -21.15 -16.51
C LEU A 234 6.47 -20.80 -15.71
N LEU A 235 6.95 -21.74 -14.90
CA LEU A 235 8.14 -21.61 -14.07
C LEU A 235 9.28 -22.55 -14.53
N GLY A 236 9.14 -23.19 -15.69
CA GLY A 236 10.14 -24.09 -16.27
C GLY A 236 10.10 -25.53 -15.74
N PHE A 237 9.13 -25.88 -14.88
CA PHE A 237 8.96 -27.27 -14.42
C PHE A 237 8.20 -28.08 -15.48
N GLU A 238 8.93 -28.57 -16.48
CA GLU A 238 8.40 -29.47 -17.50
C GLU A 238 8.30 -30.90 -16.97
N ARG A 239 7.08 -31.37 -16.72
CA ARG A 239 6.79 -32.79 -16.47
C ARG A 239 5.71 -33.25 -17.43
N LYS A 240 5.97 -34.33 -18.17
CA LYS A 240 4.98 -34.96 -19.05
C LYS A 240 3.71 -35.26 -18.25
N GLY A 241 2.58 -34.69 -18.68
CA GLY A 241 1.26 -34.91 -18.07
C GLY A 241 0.97 -34.10 -16.79
N LEU A 242 1.82 -33.12 -16.43
CA LEU A 242 1.71 -32.35 -15.18
C LEU A 242 1.61 -30.84 -15.38
N ASP A 243 1.22 -30.37 -16.58
CA ASP A 243 0.94 -28.95 -16.83
C ASP A 243 -0.46 -28.51 -16.32
N ILE A 244 -0.77 -28.94 -15.11
CA ILE A 244 -1.96 -28.52 -14.37
C ILE A 244 -1.59 -27.38 -13.42
N PRO A 245 -2.51 -26.45 -13.11
CA PRO A 245 -2.30 -25.47 -12.06
C PRO A 245 -2.02 -26.16 -10.72
N LEU A 246 -0.91 -25.81 -10.08
CA LEU A 246 -0.50 -26.32 -8.76
C LEU A 246 -0.62 -25.22 -7.71
N GLU A 247 -0.92 -25.63 -6.48
CA GLU A 247 -0.93 -24.72 -5.34
C GLU A 247 0.49 -24.17 -5.08
N LEU A 248 0.55 -22.86 -4.81
CA LEU A 248 1.78 -22.16 -4.47
C LEU A 248 1.78 -21.79 -2.99
N TYR A 249 2.92 -21.97 -2.34
CA TYR A 249 3.13 -21.73 -0.93
C TYR A 249 4.35 -20.84 -0.68
N PHE A 250 4.25 -19.93 0.27
CA PHE A 250 5.36 -19.10 0.74
C PHE A 250 5.85 -19.61 2.08
N THR A 251 7.14 -19.88 2.21
CA THR A 251 7.69 -20.12 3.55
C THR A 251 7.71 -18.81 4.34
N THR A 252 7.50 -18.89 5.65
CA THR A 252 7.69 -17.74 6.56
C THR A 252 9.09 -17.14 6.45
N HIS A 253 10.10 -17.96 6.13
CA HIS A 253 11.46 -17.49 5.87
C HIS A 253 11.56 -16.57 4.65
N THR A 254 10.83 -16.87 3.56
CA THR A 254 10.78 -16.02 2.37
C THR A 254 10.25 -14.64 2.70
N LEU A 255 9.14 -14.55 3.46
CA LEU A 255 8.51 -13.28 3.82
C LEU A 255 9.45 -12.41 4.66
N LYS A 256 10.10 -13.01 5.67
CA LYS A 256 11.14 -12.34 6.46
C LYS A 256 12.29 -11.83 5.62
N ARG A 257 12.80 -12.66 4.70
CA ARG A 257 13.91 -12.26 3.81
C ARG A 257 13.51 -11.14 2.85
N LEU A 258 12.27 -11.13 2.40
CA LEU A 258 11.73 -10.05 1.58
C LEU A 258 11.67 -8.74 2.38
N GLN A 259 11.12 -8.78 3.60
CA GLN A 259 11.06 -7.64 4.50
C GLN A 259 12.44 -7.10 4.89
N GLU A 260 13.37 -7.97 5.27
CA GLU A 260 14.74 -7.60 5.65
C GLU A 260 15.47 -6.88 4.51
N ARG A 261 15.27 -7.33 3.25
CA ARG A 261 16.09 -6.89 2.12
C ARG A 261 15.47 -5.77 1.31
N ILE A 262 14.14 -5.61 1.32
CA ILE A 262 13.44 -4.55 0.58
C ILE A 262 12.97 -3.44 1.53
N ASN A 263 12.56 -3.81 2.75
CA ASN A 263 12.15 -2.90 3.83
C ASN A 263 11.00 -1.92 3.49
N ILE A 264 10.14 -2.24 2.53
CA ILE A 264 8.90 -1.48 2.31
C ILE A 264 7.75 -2.06 3.13
N VAL A 265 6.60 -1.39 3.13
CA VAL A 265 5.39 -1.84 3.84
C VAL A 265 5.02 -3.29 3.46
N PRO A 266 4.86 -4.22 4.44
CA PRO A 266 4.63 -5.64 4.19
C PRO A 266 3.52 -5.93 3.18
N GLY A 267 2.36 -5.28 3.36
CA GLY A 267 1.21 -5.52 2.51
C GLY A 267 1.41 -5.16 1.05
N ILE A 268 2.19 -4.11 0.75
CA ILE A 268 2.60 -3.79 -0.63
C ILE A 268 3.46 -4.92 -1.18
N MET A 269 4.47 -5.38 -0.43
CA MET A 269 5.35 -6.46 -0.91
C MET A 269 4.59 -7.75 -1.16
N HIS A 270 3.67 -8.09 -0.25
CA HIS A 270 2.86 -9.29 -0.34
C HIS A 270 1.87 -9.24 -1.52
N ARG A 271 1.30 -8.05 -1.81
CA ARG A 271 0.47 -7.83 -2.99
C ARG A 271 1.28 -7.95 -4.29
N ILE A 272 2.49 -7.38 -4.34
CA ILE A 272 3.41 -7.54 -5.48
C ILE A 272 3.73 -9.01 -5.72
N LEU A 273 4.05 -9.74 -4.65
CA LEU A 273 4.33 -11.17 -4.68
C LEU A 273 3.16 -11.97 -5.27
N LEU A 274 1.92 -11.66 -4.87
CA LEU A 274 0.73 -12.26 -5.47
C LEU A 274 0.62 -11.93 -6.97
N LEU A 275 0.73 -10.65 -7.34
CA LEU A 275 0.57 -10.18 -8.71
C LEU A 275 1.57 -10.81 -9.68
N ILE A 276 2.80 -11.09 -9.24
CA ILE A 276 3.82 -11.77 -10.06
C ILE A 276 3.33 -13.15 -10.52
N PHE A 277 2.76 -13.93 -9.60
CA PHE A 277 2.33 -15.31 -9.90
C PHE A 277 0.98 -15.39 -10.62
N MET A 278 0.24 -14.29 -10.69
CA MET A 278 -1.00 -14.17 -11.48
C MET A 278 -0.76 -13.78 -12.94
N GLN A 279 0.49 -13.47 -13.32
CA GLN A 279 0.80 -13.06 -14.70
C GLN A 279 0.66 -14.25 -15.68
N PRO A 280 0.18 -13.99 -16.92
CA PRO A 280 0.10 -15.03 -17.94
C PRO A 280 1.49 -15.53 -18.36
N GLN A 281 2.52 -14.73 -18.15
CA GLN A 281 3.93 -15.04 -18.36
C GLN A 281 4.70 -14.60 -17.13
N ILE A 282 5.46 -15.52 -16.51
CA ILE A 282 6.20 -15.23 -15.28
C ILE A 282 7.69 -15.14 -15.62
N PRO A 283 8.32 -13.95 -15.56
CA PRO A 283 9.74 -13.82 -15.82
C PRO A 283 10.56 -14.63 -14.82
N HIS A 284 11.36 -15.58 -15.31
CA HIS A 284 12.15 -16.45 -14.46
C HIS A 284 13.41 -16.98 -15.15
N HIS A 285 14.35 -17.49 -14.34
CA HIS A 285 15.46 -18.31 -14.82
C HIS A 285 15.32 -19.74 -14.30
N TRP A 286 15.14 -20.68 -15.22
CA TRP A 286 15.13 -22.10 -14.89
C TRP A 286 16.54 -22.60 -14.53
N LYS A 287 16.65 -23.32 -13.41
CA LYS A 287 17.88 -23.90 -12.89
C LYS A 287 17.63 -25.33 -12.44
N ARG A 288 17.59 -26.28 -13.40
CA ARG A 288 17.48 -27.75 -13.23
C ARG A 288 16.38 -28.28 -12.29
N ASN A 289 16.41 -27.93 -11.01
CA ASN A 289 15.49 -28.35 -9.96
C ASN A 289 14.79 -27.17 -9.24
N TYR A 290 15.07 -25.92 -9.61
CA TYR A 290 14.39 -24.74 -9.11
C TYR A 290 14.25 -23.65 -10.17
N SER A 291 13.35 -22.71 -9.91
CA SER A 291 13.13 -21.54 -10.73
C SER A 291 13.44 -20.27 -9.93
N LEU A 292 14.20 -19.36 -10.52
CA LEU A 292 14.43 -18.01 -9.98
C LEU A 292 13.43 -17.07 -10.61
N VAL A 293 12.32 -16.81 -9.93
CA VAL A 293 11.26 -15.91 -10.41
C VAL A 293 11.63 -14.48 -10.10
N GLU A 294 11.61 -13.59 -11.09
CA GLU A 294 11.96 -12.19 -10.87
C GLU A 294 10.95 -11.51 -9.95
N TYR A 295 11.44 -10.89 -8.89
CA TYR A 295 10.67 -10.01 -8.03
C TYR A 295 10.92 -8.56 -8.46
N ARG A 296 9.86 -7.89 -8.92
CA ARG A 296 9.92 -6.55 -9.47
C ARG A 296 9.10 -5.56 -8.65
N VAL A 297 9.64 -4.38 -8.42
CA VAL A 297 8.96 -3.26 -7.75
C VAL A 297 9.10 -2.04 -8.64
N SER A 298 8.01 -1.31 -8.94
CA SER A 298 8.03 -0.19 -9.91
C SER A 298 8.67 -0.59 -11.26
N ASP A 299 8.34 -1.79 -11.74
CA ASP A 299 8.90 -2.44 -12.95
C ASP A 299 10.43 -2.64 -12.95
N GLN A 300 11.10 -2.38 -11.83
CA GLN A 300 12.52 -2.66 -11.66
C GLN A 300 12.71 -3.99 -10.95
N LYS A 301 13.60 -4.83 -11.50
CA LYS A 301 14.01 -6.06 -10.85
C LYS A 301 14.79 -5.76 -9.56
N VAL A 302 14.34 -6.33 -8.45
CA VAL A 302 14.94 -6.15 -7.11
C VAL A 302 15.62 -7.43 -6.64
N GLY A 303 15.23 -8.58 -7.19
CA GLY A 303 15.79 -9.87 -6.80
C GLY A 303 14.97 -11.03 -7.36
N TYR A 304 15.12 -12.18 -6.72
CA TYR A 304 14.52 -13.44 -7.16
C TYR A 304 13.85 -14.19 -6.02
N LEU A 305 12.67 -14.75 -6.30
CA LEU A 305 12.01 -15.75 -5.47
C LEU A 305 12.49 -17.15 -5.90
N VAL A 306 12.99 -17.94 -4.96
CA VAL A 306 13.48 -19.30 -5.23
C VAL A 306 12.33 -20.28 -5.11
N VAL A 307 11.80 -20.73 -6.25
CA VAL A 307 10.65 -21.65 -6.31
C VAL A 307 11.13 -23.08 -6.55
N LYS A 308 10.62 -24.03 -5.78
CA LYS A 308 10.90 -25.47 -5.93
C LYS A 308 9.60 -26.26 -5.93
N LEU A 309 9.58 -27.34 -6.71
CA LEU A 309 8.49 -28.31 -6.73
C LEU A 309 8.74 -29.41 -5.68
N HIS A 310 7.82 -29.58 -4.74
CA HIS A 310 7.81 -30.64 -3.72
C HIS A 310 6.55 -31.49 -3.89
N GLY A 311 6.70 -32.68 -4.49
CA GLY A 311 5.56 -33.50 -4.88
C GLY A 311 4.69 -32.77 -5.92
N THR A 312 3.48 -32.38 -5.51
CA THR A 312 2.51 -31.60 -6.30
C THR A 312 2.36 -30.15 -5.81
N LYS A 313 3.21 -29.69 -4.89
CA LYS A 313 3.16 -28.33 -4.32
C LYS A 313 4.33 -27.49 -4.82
N LEU A 314 4.07 -26.27 -5.27
CA LEU A 314 5.10 -25.27 -5.52
C LEU A 314 5.39 -24.52 -4.22
N VAL A 315 6.66 -24.41 -3.85
CA VAL A 315 7.07 -23.75 -2.61
C VAL A 315 8.12 -22.69 -2.91
N VAL A 316 7.91 -21.47 -2.45
CA VAL A 316 8.89 -20.39 -2.47
C VAL A 316 9.72 -20.45 -1.19
N HIS A 317 10.98 -20.85 -1.32
CA HIS A 317 11.88 -21.17 -0.20
C HIS A 317 12.59 -19.97 0.41
N THR A 318 12.92 -18.99 -0.41
CA THR A 318 13.59 -17.77 0.03
C THR A 318 13.47 -16.68 -1.03
N PHE A 319 13.81 -15.46 -0.64
CA PHE A 319 14.04 -14.34 -1.55
C PHE A 319 15.56 -14.10 -1.63
N LEU A 320 16.09 -13.80 -2.81
CA LEU A 320 17.49 -13.41 -3.07
C LEU A 320 17.51 -11.99 -3.62
N PHE A 321 18.14 -11.05 -2.90
CA PHE A 321 18.35 -9.68 -3.43
C PHE A 321 19.30 -9.70 -4.63
N LEU A 322 19.16 -8.75 -5.55
CA LEU A 322 19.82 -8.81 -6.87
C LEU A 322 21.34 -8.90 -6.82
N THR A 323 21.98 -8.33 -5.80
CA THR A 323 23.45 -8.38 -5.64
C THR A 323 23.92 -9.66 -4.96
N ASN A 324 23.03 -10.45 -4.36
CA ASN A 324 23.40 -11.64 -3.61
C ASN A 324 23.99 -12.74 -4.49
N ASN A 325 24.82 -13.57 -3.88
CA ASN A 325 25.25 -14.81 -4.52
C ASN A 325 24.04 -15.69 -4.88
N ASP A 326 24.23 -16.57 -5.86
CA ASP A 326 23.22 -17.43 -6.45
C ASP A 326 22.17 -16.70 -7.32
N THR A 327 22.35 -15.40 -7.54
CA THR A 327 21.66 -14.64 -8.59
C THR A 327 22.60 -14.42 -9.78
N PRO A 328 22.08 -14.35 -11.03
CA PRO A 328 22.92 -14.09 -12.21
C PRO A 328 23.72 -12.78 -12.09
N GLU A 329 23.08 -11.72 -11.59
CA GLU A 329 23.66 -10.39 -11.42
C GLU A 329 24.69 -10.38 -10.29
N GLY A 330 24.39 -11.00 -9.15
CA GLY A 330 25.34 -11.10 -8.04
C GLY A 330 26.57 -11.95 -8.38
N GLU A 331 26.43 -13.02 -9.16
CA GLU A 331 27.57 -13.79 -9.69
C GLU A 331 28.41 -12.97 -10.67
N LYS A 332 27.77 -12.15 -11.52
CA LYS A 332 28.47 -11.25 -12.43
C LYS A 332 29.21 -10.15 -11.67
N LEU A 333 28.56 -9.53 -10.70
CA LEU A 333 29.15 -8.53 -9.81
C LEU A 333 30.37 -9.08 -9.06
N GLY A 334 30.23 -10.29 -8.51
CA GLY A 334 31.31 -10.99 -7.83
C GLY A 334 32.52 -11.22 -8.73
N ARG A 335 32.30 -11.58 -10.01
CA ARG A 335 33.40 -11.74 -10.99
C ARG A 335 34.05 -10.41 -11.39
N LEU A 336 33.26 -9.35 -11.60
CA LEU A 336 33.77 -8.04 -12.01
C LEU A 336 34.63 -7.38 -10.92
N LEU A 337 34.26 -7.57 -9.66
CA LEU A 337 34.95 -6.96 -8.50
C LEU A 337 35.88 -7.95 -7.77
N GLY A 338 35.81 -9.24 -8.12
CA GLY A 338 36.39 -10.36 -7.37
C GLY A 338 35.94 -10.43 -5.91
N ILE A 339 34.75 -9.92 -5.58
CA ILE A 339 34.19 -9.90 -4.22
C ILE A 339 33.35 -11.15 -3.94
N VAL A 340 33.36 -11.58 -2.68
CA VAL A 340 32.58 -12.72 -2.18
C VAL A 340 31.34 -12.26 -1.42
N LYS A 341 30.65 -13.21 -0.76
CA LYS A 341 29.40 -12.94 -0.02
C LYS A 341 29.64 -11.97 1.13
N GLU A 342 30.72 -12.20 1.86
CA GLU A 342 31.09 -11.48 3.08
C GLU A 342 31.40 -10.02 2.74
N ASP A 343 32.06 -9.77 1.62
CA ASP A 343 32.32 -8.43 1.11
C ASP A 343 31.01 -7.67 0.84
N LYS A 344 30.06 -8.29 0.14
CA LYS A 344 28.78 -7.64 -0.21
C LYS A 344 27.98 -7.25 1.03
N LYS A 345 28.03 -8.09 2.06
CA LYS A 345 27.42 -7.81 3.36
C LYS A 345 28.18 -6.71 4.10
N TYR A 346 29.51 -6.72 4.07
CA TYR A 346 30.34 -5.68 4.68
C TYR A 346 30.11 -4.31 4.03
N MET A 347 29.97 -4.29 2.71
CA MET A 347 29.63 -3.11 1.91
C MET A 347 28.14 -2.73 2.00
N GLU A 348 27.32 -3.53 2.68
CA GLU A 348 25.88 -3.32 2.85
C GLU A 348 25.15 -3.07 1.51
N ILE A 349 25.57 -3.79 0.46
CA ILE A 349 24.93 -3.75 -0.85
C ILE A 349 23.96 -4.92 -1.04
N ASP A 350 23.67 -5.69 0.02
CA ASP A 350 22.78 -6.87 0.02
C ASP A 350 21.33 -6.57 0.45
N THR A 351 21.03 -5.29 0.71
CA THR A 351 19.67 -4.77 0.97
C THR A 351 19.41 -3.51 0.13
N LEU A 352 18.14 -3.26 -0.19
CA LEU A 352 17.72 -2.07 -0.93
C LEU A 352 17.89 -0.77 -0.13
N PRO A 353 17.53 -0.69 1.17
CA PRO A 353 17.69 0.55 1.93
C PRO A 353 19.14 1.00 2.02
N ASP A 354 20.04 0.07 2.31
CA ASP A 354 21.47 0.37 2.42
C ASP A 354 22.05 0.69 1.05
N PHE A 355 21.70 -0.07 0.01
CA PHE A 355 22.10 0.23 -1.36
C PHE A 355 21.70 1.65 -1.81
N ASN A 356 20.45 2.04 -1.55
CA ASN A 356 19.94 3.37 -1.91
C ASN A 356 20.58 4.48 -1.08
N SER A 357 21.02 4.20 0.16
CA SER A 357 21.64 5.20 1.03
C SER A 357 23.00 5.71 0.51
N TYR A 358 23.68 4.94 -0.34
CA TYR A 358 24.96 5.34 -0.93
C TYR A 358 24.81 6.29 -2.12
N HIS A 359 23.61 6.48 -2.68
CA HIS A 359 23.40 7.32 -3.88
C HIS A 359 24.32 6.98 -5.06
N PHE A 360 24.49 5.67 -5.34
CA PHE A 360 25.38 5.19 -6.40
C PHE A 360 25.05 5.78 -7.77
N GLU A 361 23.83 6.26 -8.01
CA GLU A 361 23.44 6.95 -9.24
C GLU A 361 24.24 8.23 -9.51
N LYS A 362 24.75 8.88 -8.45
CA LYS A 362 25.54 10.12 -8.52
C LYS A 362 27.04 9.87 -8.70
N ASN A 363 27.50 8.64 -8.44
CA ASN A 363 28.88 8.24 -8.63
C ASN A 363 29.03 7.53 -9.98
N GLU A 364 29.69 8.15 -10.96
CA GLU A 364 29.77 7.64 -12.34
C GLU A 364 30.41 6.24 -12.43
N LYS A 365 31.50 6.00 -11.68
CA LYS A 365 32.24 4.73 -11.67
C LYS A 365 31.36 3.60 -11.12
N LEU A 366 30.76 3.79 -9.94
CA LEU A 366 29.92 2.78 -9.30
C LEU A 366 28.59 2.58 -10.04
N ASN A 367 27.99 3.65 -10.57
CA ASN A 367 26.80 3.58 -11.41
C ASN A 367 27.01 2.66 -12.62
N GLN A 368 28.09 2.90 -13.38
CA GLN A 368 28.42 2.09 -14.55
C GLN A 368 28.70 0.64 -14.15
N LEU A 369 29.42 0.44 -13.04
CA LEU A 369 29.74 -0.89 -12.55
C LEU A 369 28.49 -1.72 -12.21
N PHE A 370 27.51 -1.13 -11.51
CA PHE A 370 26.27 -1.84 -11.21
C PHE A 370 25.44 -2.10 -12.46
N LYS A 371 25.44 -1.19 -13.45
CA LYS A 371 24.81 -1.44 -14.76
C LYS A 371 25.46 -2.61 -15.49
N ASP A 372 26.79 -2.64 -15.52
CA ASP A 372 27.56 -3.71 -16.18
C ASP A 372 27.32 -5.06 -15.50
N ALA A 373 27.15 -5.08 -14.17
CA ALA A 373 26.76 -6.28 -13.42
C ALA A 373 25.30 -6.71 -13.62
N GLY A 374 24.45 -5.89 -14.27
CA GLY A 374 23.01 -6.13 -14.43
C GLY A 374 22.16 -5.64 -13.24
N CYS A 375 22.78 -5.01 -12.24
CA CYS A 375 22.14 -4.42 -11.06
C CYS A 375 21.59 -3.00 -11.28
N GLY A 376 21.72 -2.45 -12.49
CA GLY A 376 21.23 -1.12 -12.84
C GLY A 376 19.77 -0.79 -12.46
N PRO A 377 18.81 -1.73 -12.47
CA PRO A 377 17.45 -1.47 -12.00
C PRO A 377 17.36 -0.93 -10.56
N LEU A 378 18.26 -1.34 -9.66
CA LEU A 378 18.26 -0.89 -8.27
C LEU A 378 18.52 0.62 -8.14
N LEU A 379 19.31 1.20 -9.05
CA LEU A 379 19.65 2.63 -9.06
C LEU A 379 18.43 3.54 -9.29
N LYS A 380 17.29 2.96 -9.72
CA LYS A 380 16.05 3.69 -10.01
C LYS A 380 15.02 3.60 -8.88
N LEU A 381 15.38 3.01 -7.74
CA LEU A 381 14.45 2.69 -6.65
C LEU A 381 14.59 3.59 -5.42
N GLY A 382 15.27 4.73 -5.54
CA GLY A 382 15.45 5.68 -4.44
C GLY A 382 14.12 6.24 -3.88
N HIS A 383 13.08 6.37 -4.73
CA HIS A 383 11.74 6.82 -4.34
C HIS A 383 11.05 5.88 -3.35
N LEU A 384 11.46 4.61 -3.28
CA LEU A 384 10.86 3.66 -2.34
C LEU A 384 11.15 3.97 -0.86
N LYS A 385 12.05 4.92 -0.57
CA LYS A 385 12.30 5.42 0.81
C LYS A 385 11.01 5.95 1.47
N GLU A 386 10.06 6.47 0.68
CA GLU A 386 8.76 6.95 1.17
C GLU A 386 7.85 5.82 1.71
N PHE A 387 8.09 4.58 1.27
CA PHE A 387 7.34 3.40 1.69
C PHE A 387 8.12 2.54 2.69
N ALA A 388 9.28 3.01 3.17
CA ALA A 388 10.13 2.23 4.05
C ALA A 388 9.53 2.11 5.46
N THR A 389 9.66 0.93 6.07
CA THR A 389 9.21 0.73 7.47
C THR A 389 10.21 1.26 8.50
N LYS A 390 11.46 1.46 8.07
CA LYS A 390 12.56 1.99 8.88
C LYS A 390 13.37 2.95 8.03
N GLU A 391 13.74 4.07 8.62
CA GLU A 391 14.62 5.05 8.00
C GLU A 391 16.06 4.51 8.00
N THR A 392 16.77 4.77 6.90
CA THR A 392 18.20 4.52 6.75
C THR A 392 18.88 5.86 6.50
N ALA A 393 19.94 6.14 7.25
CA ALA A 393 20.76 7.33 7.09
C ALA A 393 21.58 7.23 5.80
N ASP A 394 21.80 8.37 5.14
CA ASP A 394 22.60 8.42 3.92
C ASP A 394 24.07 8.08 4.24
N LYS A 395 24.74 7.42 3.29
CA LYS A 395 26.11 6.91 3.41
C LYS A 395 26.99 7.46 2.31
N ASP A 396 28.29 7.46 2.56
CA ASP A 396 29.29 7.91 1.61
C ASP A 396 29.69 6.79 0.63
N SER A 397 29.38 6.97 -0.66
CA SER A 397 29.78 6.02 -1.71
C SER A 397 31.29 5.89 -1.90
N GLU A 398 32.09 6.91 -1.55
CA GLU A 398 33.55 6.85 -1.67
C GLU A 398 34.16 5.78 -0.75
N SER A 399 33.48 5.45 0.37
CA SER A 399 33.91 4.37 1.27
C SER A 399 33.96 3.02 0.56
N ILE A 400 33.04 2.78 -0.39
CA ILE A 400 33.00 1.57 -1.22
C ILE A 400 34.15 1.59 -2.23
N GLU A 401 34.41 2.74 -2.86
CA GLU A 401 35.55 2.86 -3.78
C GLU A 401 36.88 2.57 -3.09
N ARG A 402 37.11 3.16 -1.91
CA ARG A 402 38.32 2.92 -1.12
C ARG A 402 38.46 1.45 -0.73
N TYR A 403 37.35 0.76 -0.41
CA TYR A 403 37.36 -0.67 -0.13
C TYR A 403 37.78 -1.48 -1.36
N LEU A 404 37.21 -1.18 -2.52
CA LEU A 404 37.51 -1.87 -3.77
C LEU A 404 38.96 -1.62 -4.21
N ASP A 405 39.45 -0.38 -4.10
CA ASP A 405 40.83 -0.04 -4.43
C ASP A 405 41.81 -0.76 -3.48
N ALA A 406 41.50 -0.82 -2.18
CA ALA A 406 42.30 -1.57 -1.21
C ALA A 406 42.29 -3.08 -1.49
N ALA A 407 41.15 -3.64 -1.89
CA ALA A 407 41.01 -5.06 -2.22
C ALA A 407 41.78 -5.45 -3.49
N VAL A 408 41.79 -4.58 -4.53
CA VAL A 408 42.60 -4.76 -5.73
C VAL A 408 44.09 -4.72 -5.38
N ASN A 409 44.53 -3.69 -4.64
CA ASN A 409 45.93 -3.55 -4.21
C ASN A 409 46.40 -4.73 -3.34
N PHE A 410 45.54 -5.28 -2.48
CA PHE A 410 45.86 -6.45 -1.67
C PHE A 410 46.06 -7.71 -2.53
N ARG A 411 45.22 -7.92 -3.54
CA ARG A 411 45.35 -9.08 -4.46
C ARG A 411 46.59 -8.96 -5.34
N GLU A 412 46.87 -7.79 -5.90
CA GLU A 412 48.08 -7.58 -6.71
C GLU A 412 49.36 -7.88 -5.93
N ARG A 413 49.45 -7.43 -4.66
CA ARG A 413 50.59 -7.74 -3.78
C ARG A 413 50.70 -9.22 -3.43
N TYR A 414 49.58 -9.87 -3.13
CA TYR A 414 49.58 -11.29 -2.76
C TYR A 414 50.00 -12.18 -3.93
N TYR A 415 49.58 -11.85 -5.16
CA TYR A 415 50.00 -12.59 -6.35
C TYR A 415 51.44 -12.29 -6.76
N SER A 416 51.92 -11.05 -6.63
CA SER A 416 53.33 -10.71 -6.91
C SER A 416 54.31 -11.43 -5.97
N ASP A 417 53.93 -11.65 -4.71
CA ASP A 417 54.76 -12.36 -3.74
C ASP A 417 54.76 -13.88 -3.96
N THR A 418 53.68 -14.44 -4.51
CA THR A 418 53.61 -15.89 -4.82
C THR A 418 54.31 -16.29 -6.12
N THR A 419 54.51 -15.37 -7.08
CA THR A 419 55.28 -15.62 -8.31
C THR A 419 56.79 -15.47 -8.15
N ASN A 420 57.28 -15.01 -6.99
CA ASN A 420 58.71 -14.92 -6.68
C ASN A 420 59.27 -16.17 -5.95
N PHE A 421 58.46 -17.24 -5.83
CA PHE A 421 58.86 -18.52 -5.23
C PHE A 421 58.84 -19.72 -6.21
N SER A 422 58.76 -19.46 -7.52
CA SER A 422 58.87 -20.49 -8.57
C SER A 422 60.22 -20.49 -9.26
#